data_AF-R7MBF3-F1
#
_entry.id   AF-R7MBF3-F1
#
_cell.length_a   1.000
_cell.length_b   1.000
_cell.length_c   1.000
_cell.angle_alpha   90.00
_cell.angle_beta   90.00
_cell.angle_gamma   90.00
#
_symmetry.space_group_name_H-M   'P 1'
#
loop_
_entity.id
_entity.type
_entity.pdbx_description
1 polymer ?
#
loop_
_entity_poly.entity_id
_entity_poly.type
_entity_poly.pdbx_seq_one_letter_code
_entity_poly.pdbx_strand_id
1 'polypeptide(L)'
;MTKNNNGFDIEYLEYKIKQAQEHNEPIDNYVLREISWLQQQLDIFLEKSKEEGKDIETDFDIAEIEIRQYAAMKQLAQKINHPCDIYDEKIKQVQIRFFGEEGYNN
;
A
#
# COMPACT_ATOMS: atom_id res chain seq x y z
N MET A 1 -19.11 -14.72 17.11
CA MET A 1 -17.86 -14.12 17.64
C MET A 1 -16.85 -14.05 16.51
N THR A 2 -16.89 -13.00 15.70
CA THR A 2 -15.87 -12.71 14.67
C THR A 2 -14.72 -12.01 15.37
N LYS A 3 -13.68 -12.77 15.75
CA LYS A 3 -12.40 -12.17 16.12
C LYS A 3 -11.80 -11.58 14.85
N ASN A 4 -11.90 -10.25 14.71
CA ASN A 4 -11.12 -9.50 13.74
C ASN A 4 -9.64 -9.65 14.12
N ASN A 5 -8.97 -10.63 13.52
CA ASN A 5 -7.55 -10.96 13.74
C ASN A 5 -6.60 -10.10 12.88
N ASN A 6 -7.00 -8.90 12.45
CA ASN A 6 -6.21 -8.13 11.48
C ASN A 6 -5.12 -7.24 12.11
N GLY A 7 -5.10 -7.08 13.44
CA GLY A 7 -4.09 -6.27 14.14
C GLY A 7 -2.80 -7.02 14.52
N PHE A 8 -2.80 -8.36 14.48
CA PHE A 8 -1.65 -9.17 14.93
C PHE A 8 -0.66 -9.54 13.81
N ASP A 9 -0.94 -9.18 12.55
CA ASP A 9 -0.17 -9.69 11.40
C ASP A 9 0.96 -8.73 10.95
N ILE A 10 0.81 -7.39 11.04
CA ILE A 10 1.86 -6.46 10.57
C ILE A 10 3.07 -6.41 11.51
N GLU A 11 2.86 -6.22 12.82
CA GLU A 11 3.98 -6.15 13.77
C GLU A 11 4.74 -7.48 13.78
N TYR A 12 4.03 -8.59 13.54
CA TYR A 12 4.62 -9.91 13.38
C TYR A 12 5.43 -10.03 12.08
N LEU A 13 4.93 -9.53 10.95
CA LEU A 13 5.66 -9.53 9.68
C LEU A 13 6.89 -8.62 9.74
N GLU A 14 6.77 -7.42 10.28
CA GLU A 14 7.90 -6.51 10.50
C GLU A 14 8.96 -7.13 11.42
N TYR A 15 8.52 -7.76 12.52
CA TYR A 15 9.41 -8.51 13.41
C TYR A 15 10.11 -9.65 12.68
N LYS A 16 9.39 -10.42 11.86
CA LYS A 16 9.98 -11.53 11.09
C LYS A 16 10.95 -11.06 10.02
N ILE A 17 10.66 -9.96 9.33
CA ILE A 17 11.58 -9.34 8.37
C ILE A 17 12.85 -8.90 9.09
N LYS A 18 12.72 -8.22 10.23
CA LYS A 18 13.88 -7.77 11.01
C LYS A 18 14.74 -8.94 11.51
N GLN A 19 14.12 -9.98 12.05
CA GLN A 19 14.84 -11.19 12.48
C GLN A 19 15.56 -11.85 11.31
N ALA A 20 14.87 -12.09 10.19
CA ALA A 20 15.48 -12.69 9.02
C ALA A 20 16.63 -11.84 8.47
N GLN A 21 16.53 -10.51 8.50
CA GLN A 21 17.65 -9.61 8.16
C GLN A 21 18.84 -9.76 9.11
N GLU A 22 18.60 -9.86 10.43
CA GLU A 22 19.64 -10.04 11.44
C GLU A 22 20.37 -11.40 11.30
N HIS A 23 19.69 -12.41 10.76
CA HIS A 23 20.21 -13.78 10.58
C HIS A 23 20.62 -14.12 9.14
N ASN A 24 20.63 -13.14 8.22
CA ASN A 24 20.88 -13.33 6.77
C ASN A 24 19.95 -14.38 6.11
N GLU A 25 18.70 -14.47 6.58
CA GLU A 25 17.67 -15.31 6.01
C GLU A 25 16.85 -14.57 4.92
N PRO A 26 16.28 -15.29 3.94
CA PRO A 26 15.44 -14.67 2.92
C PRO A 26 14.19 -13.99 3.51
N ILE A 27 13.97 -12.73 3.15
CA ILE A 27 12.81 -11.94 3.61
C ILE A 27 11.69 -11.86 2.58
N ASP A 28 11.93 -12.34 1.36
CA ASP A 28 11.08 -12.20 0.18
C ASP A 28 9.63 -12.56 0.48
N ASN A 29 9.39 -13.74 1.07
CA ASN A 29 8.04 -14.20 1.39
C ASN A 29 7.32 -13.33 2.42
N TYR A 30 8.05 -12.80 3.40
CA TYR A 30 7.46 -11.92 4.42
C TYR A 30 7.11 -10.56 3.82
N VAL A 31 8.00 -10.01 3.00
CA VAL A 31 7.79 -8.74 2.30
C VAL A 31 6.64 -8.84 1.30
N LEU A 32 6.56 -9.91 0.51
CA LEU A 32 5.45 -10.13 -0.42
C LEU A 32 4.11 -10.27 0.30
N ARG A 33 4.10 -10.93 1.47
CA ARG A 33 2.90 -11.02 2.30
C ARG A 33 2.48 -9.67 2.87
N GLU A 34 3.44 -8.86 3.31
CA GLU A 34 3.18 -7.50 3.79
C GLU A 34 2.60 -6.61 2.68
N ILE A 35 3.17 -6.67 1.47
CA ILE A 35 2.62 -5.98 0.28
C ILE A 35 1.17 -6.42 0.02
N SER A 36 0.90 -7.73 0.02
CA SER A 36 -0.46 -8.24 -0.19
C SER A 36 -1.43 -7.76 0.88
N TRP A 37 -0.99 -7.65 2.14
CA TRP A 37 -1.82 -7.16 3.22
C TRP A 37 -2.11 -5.66 3.07
N LEU A 38 -1.12 -4.85 2.71
CA LEU A 38 -1.28 -3.41 2.46
C LEU A 38 -2.26 -3.14 1.32
N GLN A 39 -2.20 -3.93 0.24
CA GLN A 39 -3.17 -3.85 -0.85
C GLN A 39 -4.58 -4.14 -0.36
N GLN A 40 -4.79 -5.21 0.42
CA GLN A 40 -6.10 -5.53 0.98
C GLN A 40 -6.64 -4.43 1.90
N GLN A 41 -5.78 -3.82 2.74
CA GLN A 41 -6.21 -2.71 3.59
C GLN A 41 -6.59 -1.48 2.77
N LEU A 42 -5.85 -1.19 1.69
CA LEU A 42 -6.19 -0.10 0.80
C LEU A 42 -7.55 -0.34 0.13
N ASP A 43 -7.79 -1.54 -0.39
CA ASP A 43 -9.06 -1.90 -1.03
C ASP A 43 -10.24 -1.75 -0.05
N ILE A 44 -10.10 -2.25 1.18
CA ILE A 44 -11.10 -2.10 2.25
C ILE A 44 -11.35 -0.63 2.59
N PHE A 45 -10.28 0.18 2.66
CA PHE A 45 -10.39 1.61 2.95
C PHE A 45 -11.18 2.36 1.87
N LEU A 46 -10.91 2.07 0.59
CA LEU A 46 -11.59 2.68 -0.54
C LEU A 46 -13.06 2.26 -0.62
N GLU A 47 -13.35 0.97 -0.40
CA GLU A 47 -14.71 0.45 -0.35
C GLU A 47 -15.53 1.14 0.74
N LYS A 48 -15.00 1.19 1.97
CA LYS A 48 -15.67 1.87 3.09
C LYS A 48 -15.87 3.37 2.84
N SER A 49 -14.88 4.04 2.27
CA SER A 49 -15.00 5.47 1.97
C SER A 49 -16.15 5.72 0.98
N LYS A 50 -16.31 4.85 -0.02
CA LYS A 50 -17.43 4.90 -0.95
C LYS A 50 -18.77 4.59 -0.27
N GLU A 51 -18.82 3.61 0.63
CA GLU A 51 -20.03 3.29 1.42
C GLU A 51 -20.45 4.46 2.33
N GLU A 52 -19.48 5.21 2.86
CA GLU A 52 -19.69 6.43 3.65
C GLU A 52 -20.13 7.64 2.80
N GLY A 53 -20.19 7.49 1.47
CA GLY A 53 -20.61 8.54 0.53
C GLY A 53 -19.51 9.55 0.20
N LYS A 54 -18.24 9.24 0.50
CA LYS A 54 -17.10 10.06 0.07
C LYS A 54 -16.85 9.86 -1.42
N ASP A 55 -16.45 10.95 -2.09
CA ASP A 55 -16.08 10.92 -3.49
C ASP A 55 -14.60 10.58 -3.64
N ILE A 56 -14.29 9.31 -3.89
CA ILE A 56 -12.92 8.80 -4.05
C ILE A 56 -12.15 9.48 -5.21
N GLU A 57 -12.85 10.10 -6.15
CA GLU A 57 -12.25 10.76 -7.30
C GLU A 57 -11.70 12.14 -6.93
N THR A 58 -12.37 12.84 -6.01
CA THR A 58 -12.14 14.26 -5.72
C THR A 58 -11.78 14.57 -4.26
N ASP A 59 -11.80 13.55 -3.39
CA ASP A 59 -11.39 13.68 -1.99
C ASP A 59 -9.85 13.62 -1.87
N PHE A 60 -9.27 14.73 -1.40
CA PHE A 60 -7.82 14.91 -1.27
C PHE A 60 -7.21 13.93 -0.26
N ASP A 61 -7.89 13.72 0.88
CA ASP A 61 -7.36 12.89 1.94
C ASP A 61 -7.31 11.42 1.48
N ILE A 62 -8.31 10.98 0.71
CA ILE A 62 -8.33 9.66 0.08
C ILE A 62 -7.18 9.51 -0.92
N ALA A 63 -7.01 10.49 -1.82
CA ALA A 63 -5.94 10.48 -2.81
C ALA A 63 -4.55 10.45 -2.16
N GLU A 64 -4.33 11.23 -1.10
CA GLU A 64 -3.08 11.23 -0.35
C GLU A 64 -2.82 9.86 0.31
N ILE A 65 -3.84 9.24 0.91
CA ILE A 65 -3.72 7.90 1.51
C ILE A 65 -3.36 6.85 0.46
N GLU A 66 -4.01 6.86 -0.71
CA GLU A 66 -3.67 5.96 -1.82
C GLU A 66 -2.19 6.10 -2.23
N ILE A 67 -1.72 7.33 -2.45
CA ILE A 67 -0.33 7.59 -2.86
C ILE A 67 0.65 7.10 -1.80
N ARG A 68 0.39 7.37 -0.52
CA ARG A 68 1.24 6.91 0.59
C ARG A 68 1.31 5.39 0.66
N GLN A 69 0.19 4.70 0.47
CA GLN A 69 0.13 3.23 0.48
C GLN A 69 0.88 2.63 -0.72
N TYR A 70 0.71 3.17 -1.93
CA TYR A 70 1.49 2.72 -3.09
C TYR A 70 3.00 2.98 -2.93
N ALA A 71 3.39 4.12 -2.35
CA ALA A 71 4.78 4.40 -2.05
C ALA A 71 5.39 3.43 -1.03
N ALA A 72 4.64 3.04 0.01
CA ALA A 72 5.07 2.04 0.99
C ALA A 72 5.25 0.65 0.33
N MET A 73 4.29 0.21 -0.48
CA MET A 73 4.40 -1.05 -1.23
C MET A 73 5.59 -1.06 -2.19
N LYS A 74 5.86 0.07 -2.85
CA LYS A 74 7.05 0.24 -3.70
C LYS A 74 8.34 0.04 -2.89
N GLN A 75 8.47 0.70 -1.75
CA GLN A 75 9.66 0.58 -0.89
C GLN A 75 9.86 -0.86 -0.41
N LEU A 76 8.78 -1.58 -0.08
CA LEU A 76 8.84 -3.00 0.27
C LEU A 76 9.33 -3.85 -0.90
N ALA A 77 8.78 -3.69 -2.10
CA ALA A 77 9.21 -4.42 -3.29
C ALA A 77 10.69 -4.16 -3.62
N GLN A 78 11.15 -2.92 -3.48
CA GLN A 78 12.55 -2.53 -3.68
C GLN A 78 13.50 -3.23 -2.70
N LYS A 79 13.11 -3.44 -1.43
CA LYS A 79 13.95 -4.14 -0.43
C LYS A 79 14.34 -5.55 -0.85
N ILE A 80 13.53 -6.19 -1.70
CA ILE A 80 13.72 -7.58 -2.16
C ILE A 80 14.01 -7.66 -3.66
N ASN A 81 14.34 -6.53 -4.31
CA ASN A 81 14.54 -6.43 -5.76
C ASN A 81 13.37 -7.00 -6.59
N HIS A 82 12.14 -6.87 -6.09
CA HIS A 82 10.93 -7.28 -6.81
C HIS A 82 10.45 -6.16 -7.73
N PRO A 83 9.82 -6.45 -8.89
CA PRO A 83 9.29 -5.43 -9.78
C PRO A 83 8.35 -4.47 -9.04
N CYS A 84 8.58 -3.17 -9.20
CA CYS A 84 7.88 -2.13 -8.44
C CYS A 84 7.30 -1.00 -9.31
N ASP A 85 7.52 -1.03 -10.63
CA ASP A 85 7.10 0.03 -11.56
C ASP A 85 5.57 0.19 -11.59
N ILE A 86 4.82 -0.88 -11.31
CA ILE A 86 3.36 -0.83 -11.21
C ILE A 86 2.88 0.17 -10.17
N TYR A 87 3.63 0.39 -9.07
CA TYR A 87 3.26 1.35 -8.05
C TYR A 87 3.45 2.79 -8.51
N ASP A 88 4.44 3.05 -9.37
CA ASP A 88 4.61 4.37 -9.98
C ASP A 88 3.47 4.69 -10.95
N GLU A 89 3.02 3.71 -11.73
CA GLU A 89 1.84 3.85 -12.58
C GLU A 89 0.58 4.11 -11.76
N LYS A 90 0.40 3.43 -10.63
CA LYS A 90 -0.73 3.64 -9.73
C LYS A 90 -0.72 5.03 -9.10
N ILE A 91 0.43 5.48 -8.60
CA ILE A 91 0.59 6.84 -8.06
C ILE A 91 0.26 7.88 -9.14
N LYS A 92 0.78 7.69 -10.36
CA LYS A 92 0.48 8.56 -11.49
C LYS A 92 -1.02 8.59 -11.81
N GLN A 93 -1.70 7.44 -11.80
CA GLN A 93 -3.14 7.37 -12.04
C GLN A 93 -3.92 8.18 -10.98
N VAL A 94 -3.56 8.08 -9.70
CA VAL A 94 -4.19 8.86 -8.63
C VAL A 94 -3.94 10.36 -8.82
N GLN A 95 -2.71 10.75 -9.16
CA GLN A 95 -2.36 12.15 -9.41
C GLN A 95 -3.13 12.73 -10.60
N ILE A 96 -3.24 11.99 -11.72
CA ILE A 96 -4.02 12.42 -12.89
C ILE A 96 -5.51 12.52 -12.55
N ARG A 97 -6.05 11.53 -11.83
CA ARG A 97 -7.44 11.52 -11.39
C ARG A 97 -7.78 12.76 -10.56
N PHE A 98 -6.89 13.13 -9.64
CA PHE A 98 -7.13 14.22 -8.69
C PHE A 98 -6.79 15.62 -9.25
N PHE A 99 -5.64 15.79 -9.91
CA PHE A 99 -5.15 17.10 -10.39
C PHE A 99 -5.45 17.37 -11.87
N GLY A 100 -5.96 16.38 -12.62
CA GLY A 100 -6.05 16.42 -14.08
C GLY A 100 -4.68 16.21 -14.75
N GLU A 101 -4.69 15.93 -16.06
CA GLU A 101 -3.46 15.72 -16.85
C GLU A 101 -2.52 16.95 -16.85
N GLU A 102 -3.07 18.16 -16.70
CA GLU A 102 -2.31 19.42 -16.70
C GLU A 102 -1.50 19.65 -15.41
N GLY A 103 -1.91 19.07 -14.28
CA GLY A 103 -1.18 19.15 -13.01
C GLY A 103 0.02 18.19 -12.91
N TYR A 104 0.06 17.14 -13.74
CA TYR A 104 1.13 16.13 -13.74
C TYR A 104 2.39 16.58 -14.51
N ASN A 105 2.24 17.50 -15.47
CA ASN A 105 3.33 17.98 -16.33
C ASN A 105 4.02 19.26 -15.82
N ASN A 106 3.69 19.75 -14.63
CA ASN A 106 4.30 20.95 -14.02
C ASN A 106 5.36 20.60 -12.98
#